data_AF-A0AAU5VTK0-F1
#
_entry.id   AF-A0AAU5VTK0-F1
#
_cell.length_a   1.000
_cell.length_b   1.000
_cell.length_c   1.000
_cell.angle_alpha   90.00
_cell.angle_beta   90.00
_cell.angle_gamma   90.00
#
_symmetry.space_group_name_H-M   'P 1'
#
loop_
_entity.id
_entity.type
_entity.pdbx_description
1 polymer ?
#
loop_
_entity_poly.entity_id
_entity_poly.type
_entity_poly.pdbx_seq_one_letter_code
_entity_poly.pdbx_strand_id
1 'polypeptide(L)'
;MAAEMMTAQELTDLRLGTLDTAVSDWEKMHGKLDTLATGGGGGVSAKALETQAKAADWSGANATISKEFVTKIAVEFQDVAGQAKSVLGILRDASAAFKKHKTALRTIIDDLAKHHIYINDKGGAIASVPSGAAAGKGDIPTPTDEELAVAERRVKRVLWEASETDRIAARALRALAKNKHDFTGDGPGGLKEADDRQGKADADYWAKKAQESNPGEWSDAEIARFNETLKDQRDNPGFSERFATTLGGEGTLQFWRDMAAPPGGAVEGDRAKTLAEVQDNLSMTLATATQSESPAMDTWKREVIAAGDKPFPIQGLPMGPNGYQVMSSLVDKGKFDDEFLNDYGDSLLKYEREYPGDPEVAWRDTANLNYPPTDEPNDPFVGFMEGLGHNPEASLDFFNDSTTADGKEMDNWDYLVAKGDDARAWPPGEDGKPLGHDALGHALESATIGVPHDSGATPPKHSAGSAELVNRIVGEYGKNHDVLKDSPLSDSLGNITAEYMRDVQDGMNSGRPIDTYGSNANLGSGDLPDGALKDFLAGVGKDPDAYGAIINSQQAVTTELINDVYQDKAKFDEVSVEVGNRVTPGAEIAGDHG
;
A
#
# COMPACT_ATOMS: atom_id res chain seq x y z
N MET A 1 14.84 13.07 -17.62
CA MET A 1 13.76 13.05 -18.61
C MET A 1 12.77 12.08 -18.02
N ALA A 2 11.68 12.62 -17.44
CA ALA A 2 10.61 11.80 -16.87
C ALA A 2 10.19 10.76 -17.91
N ALA A 3 10.02 9.50 -17.49
CA ALA A 3 9.29 8.56 -18.32
C ALA A 3 7.82 8.96 -18.22
N GLU A 4 7.29 9.65 -19.24
CA GLU A 4 5.84 9.81 -19.33
C GLU A 4 5.19 8.42 -19.29
N MET A 5 4.08 8.31 -18.55
CA MET A 5 3.33 7.06 -18.48
C MET A 5 2.91 6.64 -19.89
N MET A 6 3.17 5.38 -20.25
CA MET A 6 2.82 4.81 -21.55
C MET A 6 1.32 4.91 -21.75
N THR A 7 0.90 5.31 -22.94
CA THR A 7 -0.51 5.35 -23.31
C THR A 7 -1.02 3.95 -23.71
N ALA A 8 -2.34 3.76 -23.66
CA ALA A 8 -2.96 2.50 -24.09
C ALA A 8 -2.70 2.23 -25.57
N GLN A 9 -2.65 3.28 -26.39
CA GLN A 9 -2.28 3.18 -27.80
C GLN A 9 -0.82 2.72 -27.97
N GLU A 10 0.14 3.33 -27.29
CA GLU A 10 1.56 2.96 -27.39
C GLU A 10 1.80 1.50 -27.03
N LEU A 11 1.22 1.01 -25.92
CA LEU A 11 1.36 -0.38 -25.51
C LEU A 11 0.68 -1.34 -26.51
N THR A 12 -0.48 -0.97 -27.04
CA THR A 12 -1.22 -1.78 -28.03
C THR A 12 -0.48 -1.85 -29.38
N ASP A 13 0.17 -0.77 -29.79
CA ASP A 13 0.88 -0.67 -31.06
C ASP A 13 2.35 -1.14 -30.96
N LEU A 14 2.84 -1.42 -29.74
CA LEU A 14 4.23 -1.82 -29.49
C LEU A 14 4.65 -3.02 -30.35
N ARG A 15 5.67 -2.82 -31.19
CA ARG A 15 6.17 -3.81 -32.16
C ARG A 15 7.24 -4.71 -31.56
N LEU A 16 6.79 -5.76 -30.88
CA LEU A 16 7.67 -6.69 -30.15
C LEU A 16 8.56 -7.56 -31.06
N GLY A 17 8.24 -7.69 -32.35
CA GLY A 17 9.04 -8.48 -33.30
C GLY A 17 10.46 -7.93 -33.52
N THR A 18 10.64 -6.61 -33.50
CA THR A 18 11.98 -5.99 -33.57
C THR A 18 12.78 -6.26 -32.30
N LEU A 19 12.12 -6.21 -31.13
CA LEU A 19 12.75 -6.54 -29.86
C LEU A 19 13.14 -8.02 -29.79
N ASP A 20 12.30 -8.93 -30.27
CA ASP A 20 12.62 -10.37 -30.37
C ASP A 20 13.82 -10.65 -31.29
N THR A 21 13.93 -9.89 -32.38
CA THR A 21 15.09 -9.96 -33.28
C THR A 21 16.36 -9.47 -32.56
N ALA A 22 16.29 -8.36 -31.84
CA ALA A 22 17.40 -7.85 -31.03
C ALA A 22 17.84 -8.86 -29.96
N VAL A 23 16.90 -9.49 -29.26
CA VAL A 23 17.19 -10.56 -28.28
C VAL A 23 17.93 -11.71 -28.96
N SER A 24 17.43 -12.19 -30.10
CA SER A 24 18.06 -13.30 -30.86
C SER A 24 19.47 -12.96 -31.34
N ASP A 25 19.72 -11.71 -31.73
CA ASP A 25 21.03 -11.26 -32.19
C ASP A 25 22.01 -11.08 -31.03
N TRP A 26 21.56 -10.55 -29.89
CA TRP A 26 22.35 -10.48 -28.67
C TRP A 26 22.66 -11.86 -28.09
N GLU A 27 21.75 -12.83 -28.23
CA GLU A 27 21.99 -14.22 -27.85
C GLU A 27 23.16 -14.83 -28.64
N LYS A 28 23.14 -14.64 -29.97
CA LYS A 28 24.25 -15.06 -30.84
C LYS A 28 25.54 -14.31 -30.53
N MET A 29 25.47 -13.00 -30.26
CA MET A 29 26.63 -12.19 -29.92
C MET A 29 27.29 -12.66 -28.63
N HIS A 30 26.49 -12.81 -27.56
CA HIS A 30 26.93 -13.34 -26.28
C HIS A 30 27.57 -14.72 -26.45
N GLY A 31 26.94 -15.65 -27.16
CA GLY A 31 27.51 -16.99 -27.37
C GLY A 31 28.87 -16.97 -28.08
N LYS A 32 29.06 -16.08 -29.06
CA LYS A 32 30.36 -15.91 -29.73
C LYS A 32 31.42 -15.31 -28.80
N LEU A 33 31.07 -14.26 -28.05
CA LEU A 33 31.98 -13.60 -27.12
C LEU A 33 32.37 -14.53 -25.96
N ASP A 34 31.41 -15.28 -25.42
CA ASP A 34 31.66 -16.29 -24.40
C ASP A 34 32.61 -17.38 -24.91
N THR A 35 32.41 -17.87 -26.14
CA THR A 35 33.34 -18.82 -26.77
C THR A 35 34.76 -18.25 -26.90
N LEU A 36 34.90 -16.97 -27.25
CA LEU A 36 36.21 -16.30 -27.32
C LEU A 36 36.84 -16.13 -25.93
N ALA A 37 36.03 -15.85 -24.91
CA ALA A 37 36.47 -15.63 -23.54
C ALA A 37 36.89 -16.94 -22.86
N THR A 38 35.99 -17.92 -22.83
CA THR A 38 36.12 -19.14 -22.01
C THR A 38 36.60 -20.35 -22.81
N GLY A 39 36.36 -20.36 -24.12
CA GLY A 39 36.68 -21.47 -25.03
C GLY A 39 35.46 -22.32 -25.39
N GLY A 40 35.60 -23.10 -26.46
CA GLY A 40 34.54 -23.92 -27.03
C GLY A 40 34.84 -24.27 -28.48
N GLY A 41 34.31 -25.39 -28.98
CA GLY A 41 34.42 -25.75 -30.40
C GLY A 41 35.85 -26.02 -30.92
N GLY A 42 36.84 -26.23 -30.03
CA GLY A 42 38.22 -26.57 -30.40
C GLY A 42 39.12 -25.39 -30.80
N GLY A 43 38.66 -24.13 -30.68
CA GLY A 43 39.44 -22.93 -30.98
C GLY A 43 40.29 -22.42 -29.81
N VAL A 44 41.21 -21.50 -30.09
CA VAL A 44 42.00 -20.77 -29.08
C VAL A 44 41.11 -19.73 -28.38
N SER A 45 41.14 -19.68 -27.05
CA SER A 45 40.38 -18.71 -26.23
C SER A 45 41.28 -17.81 -25.39
N ALA A 46 40.73 -16.70 -24.92
CA ALA A 46 41.39 -15.78 -24.00
C ALA A 46 41.86 -16.51 -22.72
N LYS A 47 40.99 -17.31 -22.09
CA LYS A 47 41.33 -18.13 -20.92
C LYS A 47 42.45 -19.15 -21.20
N ALA A 48 42.47 -19.74 -22.39
CA ALA A 48 43.54 -20.66 -22.78
C ALA A 48 44.89 -19.92 -22.92
N LEU A 49 44.89 -18.75 -23.58
CA LEU A 49 46.08 -17.91 -23.72
C LEU A 49 46.57 -17.38 -22.37
N GLU A 50 45.66 -16.99 -21.48
CA GLU A 50 45.97 -16.59 -20.11
C GLU A 50 46.69 -17.72 -19.35
N THR A 51 46.12 -18.93 -19.41
CA THR A 51 46.68 -20.12 -18.77
C THR A 51 48.07 -20.43 -19.33
N GLN A 52 48.25 -20.38 -20.65
CA GLN A 52 49.54 -20.60 -21.30
C GLN A 52 50.57 -19.53 -20.92
N ALA A 53 50.17 -18.25 -20.90
CA ALA A 53 51.05 -17.16 -20.50
C ALA A 53 51.52 -17.29 -19.04
N LYS A 54 50.62 -17.68 -18.13
CA LYS A 54 50.93 -17.96 -16.73
C LYS A 54 51.87 -19.16 -16.57
N ALA A 55 51.67 -20.21 -17.37
CA ALA A 55 52.47 -21.44 -17.33
C ALA A 55 53.82 -21.35 -18.08
N ALA A 56 54.01 -20.36 -18.95
CA ALA A 56 55.21 -20.26 -19.77
C ALA A 56 56.47 -20.03 -18.93
N ASP A 57 57.48 -20.91 -19.10
CA ASP A 57 58.77 -20.85 -18.40
C ASP A 57 59.78 -19.96 -19.15
N TRP A 58 59.39 -18.71 -19.38
CA TRP A 58 60.22 -17.66 -19.96
C TRP A 58 60.33 -16.49 -18.96
N SER A 59 61.56 -16.01 -18.73
CA SER A 59 61.92 -14.91 -17.84
C SER A 59 62.60 -13.71 -18.55
N GLY A 60 62.67 -12.57 -17.85
CA GLY A 60 63.25 -11.31 -18.35
C GLY A 60 62.20 -10.22 -18.57
N ALA A 61 62.64 -8.98 -18.81
CA ALA A 61 61.77 -7.80 -18.87
C ALA A 61 60.59 -7.94 -19.87
N ASN A 62 60.85 -8.53 -21.05
CA ASN A 62 59.81 -8.77 -22.04
C ASN A 62 58.76 -9.80 -21.59
N ALA A 63 59.18 -10.80 -20.80
CA ALA A 63 58.27 -11.81 -20.23
C ALA A 63 57.27 -11.16 -19.27
N THR A 64 57.76 -10.28 -18.40
CA THR A 64 56.94 -9.54 -17.43
C THR A 64 55.84 -8.75 -18.15
N ILE A 65 56.22 -7.94 -19.15
CA ILE A 65 55.29 -7.09 -19.89
C ILE A 65 54.28 -7.92 -20.68
N SER A 66 54.76 -8.95 -21.41
CA SER A 66 53.90 -9.73 -22.30
C SER A 66 52.91 -10.61 -21.53
N LYS A 67 53.33 -11.24 -20.42
CA LYS A 67 52.43 -12.05 -19.58
C LYS A 67 51.34 -11.19 -18.98
N GLU A 68 51.70 -10.03 -18.43
CA GLU A 68 50.74 -9.08 -17.87
C GLU A 68 49.75 -8.59 -18.93
N PHE A 69 50.25 -8.20 -20.11
CA PHE A 69 49.42 -7.78 -21.24
C PHE A 69 48.41 -8.87 -21.64
N VAL A 70 48.86 -10.12 -21.83
CA VAL A 70 47.95 -11.23 -22.18
C VAL A 70 46.91 -11.47 -21.10
N THR A 71 47.29 -11.43 -19.82
CA THR A 71 46.33 -11.61 -18.73
C THR A 71 45.30 -10.49 -18.66
N LYS A 72 45.70 -9.23 -18.90
CA LYS A 72 44.77 -8.09 -18.96
C LYS A 72 43.80 -8.21 -20.12
N ILE A 73 44.30 -8.48 -21.32
CA ILE A 73 43.45 -8.68 -22.50
C ILE A 73 42.49 -9.86 -22.29
N ALA A 74 42.91 -10.93 -21.61
CA ALA A 74 42.02 -12.04 -21.31
C ALA A 74 40.84 -11.64 -20.40
N VAL A 75 41.07 -10.73 -19.45
CA VAL A 75 40.02 -10.14 -18.61
C VAL A 75 39.08 -9.28 -19.46
N GLU A 76 39.58 -8.45 -20.37
CA GLU A 76 38.74 -7.65 -21.29
C GLU A 76 37.78 -8.53 -22.12
N PHE A 77 38.23 -9.73 -22.55
CA PHE A 77 37.36 -10.69 -23.23
C PHE A 77 36.28 -11.27 -22.31
N GLN A 78 36.58 -11.47 -21.03
CA GLN A 78 35.59 -11.89 -20.03
C GLN A 78 34.58 -10.77 -19.76
N ASP A 79 35.04 -9.52 -19.63
CA ASP A 79 34.19 -8.37 -19.35
C ASP A 79 33.25 -8.06 -20.51
N VAL A 80 33.72 -8.09 -21.76
CA VAL A 80 32.83 -7.90 -22.93
C VAL A 80 31.79 -9.02 -23.04
N ALA A 81 32.15 -10.27 -22.69
CA ALA A 81 31.20 -11.38 -22.65
C ALA A 81 30.16 -11.18 -21.53
N GLY A 82 30.58 -10.78 -20.34
CA GLY A 82 29.69 -10.45 -19.22
C GLY A 82 28.75 -9.28 -19.50
N GLN A 83 29.25 -8.24 -20.16
CA GLN A 83 28.42 -7.11 -20.59
C GLN A 83 27.40 -7.52 -21.66
N ALA A 84 27.80 -8.32 -22.65
CA ALA A 84 26.88 -8.85 -23.66
C ALA A 84 25.80 -9.74 -23.03
N LYS A 85 26.16 -10.53 -22.01
CA LYS A 85 25.22 -11.33 -21.20
C LYS A 85 24.19 -10.44 -20.50
N SER A 86 24.64 -9.33 -19.92
CA SER A 86 23.79 -8.37 -19.22
C SER A 86 22.79 -7.71 -20.17
N VAL A 87 23.26 -7.23 -21.33
CA VAL A 87 22.39 -6.65 -22.37
C VAL A 87 21.34 -7.66 -22.84
N LEU A 88 21.75 -8.91 -23.11
CA LEU A 88 20.83 -9.97 -23.47
C LEU A 88 19.77 -10.21 -22.40
N GLY A 89 20.18 -10.32 -21.13
CA GLY A 89 19.29 -10.54 -19.99
C GLY A 89 18.22 -9.46 -19.89
N ILE A 90 18.62 -8.18 -19.92
CA ILE A 90 17.71 -7.04 -19.86
C ILE A 90 16.71 -7.06 -21.04
N LEU A 91 17.19 -7.22 -22.28
CA LEU A 91 16.32 -7.20 -23.47
C LEU A 91 15.34 -8.37 -23.50
N ARG A 92 15.79 -9.55 -23.07
CA ARG A 92 14.96 -10.76 -23.03
C ARG A 92 13.83 -10.61 -22.01
N ASP A 93 14.16 -10.16 -20.80
CA ASP A 93 13.19 -9.98 -19.73
C ASP A 93 12.22 -8.84 -20.07
N ALA A 94 12.71 -7.74 -20.66
CA ALA A 94 11.85 -6.66 -21.18
C ALA A 94 10.90 -7.15 -22.27
N SER A 95 11.36 -7.97 -23.23
CA SER A 95 10.49 -8.57 -24.25
C SER A 95 9.38 -9.40 -23.61
N ALA A 96 9.71 -10.25 -22.63
CA ALA A 96 8.73 -11.07 -21.94
C ALA A 96 7.72 -10.22 -21.16
N ALA A 97 8.18 -9.20 -20.43
CA ALA A 97 7.33 -8.30 -19.66
C ALA A 97 6.37 -7.51 -20.56
N PHE A 98 6.86 -6.89 -21.64
CA PHE A 98 5.98 -6.17 -22.56
C PHE A 98 4.96 -7.07 -23.26
N LYS A 99 5.29 -8.34 -23.56
CA LYS A 99 4.31 -9.32 -24.06
C LYS A 99 3.20 -9.57 -23.04
N LYS A 100 3.55 -9.69 -21.76
CA LYS A 100 2.60 -9.88 -20.65
C LYS A 100 1.69 -8.65 -20.52
N HIS A 101 2.27 -7.46 -20.41
CA HIS A 101 1.53 -6.19 -20.27
C HIS A 101 0.58 -5.94 -21.44
N LYS A 102 1.06 -6.16 -22.67
CA LYS A 102 0.23 -6.04 -23.87
C LYS A 102 -0.93 -7.02 -23.90
N THR A 103 -0.71 -8.23 -23.40
CA THR A 103 -1.78 -9.24 -23.28
C THR A 103 -2.77 -8.84 -22.21
N ALA A 104 -2.29 -8.42 -21.04
CA ALA A 104 -3.13 -7.97 -19.93
C ALA A 104 -4.02 -6.78 -20.33
N LEU A 105 -3.45 -5.76 -20.99
CA LEU A 105 -4.22 -4.62 -21.48
C LEU A 105 -5.33 -5.06 -22.45
N ARG A 106 -5.01 -5.93 -23.41
CA ARG A 106 -6.01 -6.47 -24.36
C ARG A 106 -7.11 -7.25 -23.65
N THR A 107 -6.76 -8.11 -22.69
CA THR A 107 -7.74 -8.85 -21.90
C THR A 107 -8.66 -7.93 -21.12
N ILE A 108 -8.12 -6.86 -20.50
CA ILE A 108 -8.93 -5.85 -19.81
C ILE A 108 -9.86 -5.13 -20.79
N ILE A 109 -9.36 -4.69 -21.95
CA ILE A 109 -10.18 -4.01 -22.96
C ILE A 109 -11.30 -4.92 -23.47
N ASP A 110 -11.00 -6.19 -23.78
CA ASP A 110 -11.98 -7.17 -24.26
C ASP A 110 -13.03 -7.52 -23.19
N ASP A 111 -12.64 -7.52 -21.91
CA ASP A 111 -13.51 -7.71 -20.76
C ASP A 111 -14.46 -6.51 -20.61
N LEU A 112 -13.91 -5.29 -20.51
CA LEU A 112 -14.65 -4.05 -20.36
C LEU A 112 -15.62 -3.77 -21.51
N ALA A 113 -15.27 -4.15 -22.74
CA ALA A 113 -16.14 -4.02 -23.90
C ALA A 113 -17.46 -4.82 -23.75
N LYS A 114 -17.46 -5.94 -23.02
CA LYS A 114 -18.68 -6.72 -22.72
C LYS A 114 -19.61 -5.99 -21.76
N HIS A 115 -19.07 -5.05 -20.99
CA HIS A 115 -19.77 -4.20 -20.04
C HIS A 115 -20.04 -2.80 -20.62
N HIS A 116 -20.00 -2.63 -21.94
CA HIS A 116 -20.23 -1.33 -22.59
C HIS A 116 -19.25 -0.23 -22.15
N ILE A 117 -18.01 -0.59 -21.77
CA ILE A 117 -16.95 0.36 -21.42
C ILE A 117 -15.89 0.36 -22.53
N TYR A 118 -15.59 1.53 -23.08
CA TYR A 118 -14.53 1.76 -24.06
C TYR A 118 -13.32 2.44 -23.40
N ILE A 119 -12.12 2.00 -23.74
CA ILE A 119 -10.87 2.60 -23.29
C ILE A 119 -10.30 3.47 -24.40
N ASN A 120 -10.10 4.76 -24.12
CA ASN A 120 -9.51 5.70 -25.07
C ASN A 120 -7.99 5.50 -25.21
N ASP A 121 -7.38 6.17 -26.18
CA ASP A 121 -5.94 6.03 -26.49
C ASP A 121 -5.02 6.31 -25.30
N LYS A 122 -5.43 7.15 -24.35
CA LYS A 122 -4.69 7.51 -23.13
C LYS A 122 -4.94 6.56 -21.95
N GLY A 123 -5.88 5.62 -22.08
CA GLY A 123 -6.26 4.69 -21.02
C GLY A 123 -7.45 5.13 -20.16
N GLY A 124 -8.16 6.20 -20.53
CA GLY A 124 -9.37 6.63 -19.82
C GLY A 124 -10.60 5.79 -20.21
N ALA A 125 -11.45 5.49 -19.23
CA ALA A 125 -12.66 4.68 -19.44
C ALA A 125 -13.87 5.56 -19.78
N ILE A 126 -14.65 5.17 -20.79
CA ILE A 126 -15.80 5.93 -21.29
C ILE A 126 -16.96 4.96 -21.54
N ALA A 127 -18.17 5.31 -21.11
CA ALA A 127 -19.37 4.56 -21.45
C ALA A 127 -19.58 4.52 -22.98
N SER A 128 -19.83 3.33 -23.50
CA SER A 128 -19.99 3.02 -24.91
C SER A 128 -21.32 2.29 -25.14
N VAL A 129 -22.41 3.03 -24.93
CA VAL A 129 -23.78 2.56 -25.18
C VAL A 129 -24.34 3.16 -26.48
N PRO A 130 -25.05 2.37 -27.32
CA PRO A 130 -25.72 2.89 -28.51
C PRO A 130 -26.75 3.98 -28.16
N SER A 131 -26.90 5.01 -29.01
CA SER A 131 -27.94 6.03 -28.82
C SER A 131 -29.35 5.43 -28.92
N GLY A 132 -30.36 6.06 -28.32
CA GLY A 132 -31.73 5.53 -28.24
C GLY A 132 -32.37 5.14 -29.59
N ALA A 133 -31.95 5.76 -30.70
CA ALA A 133 -32.39 5.36 -32.05
C ALA A 133 -31.74 4.05 -32.54
N ALA A 134 -30.53 3.73 -32.07
CA ALA A 134 -29.77 2.53 -32.37
C ALA A 134 -30.01 1.39 -31.34
N ALA A 135 -30.34 1.72 -30.09
CA ALA A 135 -30.66 0.76 -29.02
C ALA A 135 -32.03 0.08 -29.20
N GLY A 136 -32.94 0.67 -29.98
CA GLY A 136 -34.27 0.12 -30.22
C GLY A 136 -35.14 0.13 -28.96
N LYS A 137 -35.78 -1.02 -28.63
CA LYS A 137 -36.60 -1.20 -27.40
C LYS A 137 -35.88 -1.93 -26.27
N GLY A 138 -34.59 -2.22 -26.44
CA GLY A 138 -33.80 -2.90 -25.41
C GLY A 138 -33.38 -1.91 -24.33
N ASP A 139 -33.54 -2.30 -23.07
CA ASP A 139 -32.89 -1.59 -21.96
C ASP A 139 -31.42 -2.04 -21.93
N ILE A 140 -30.50 -1.11 -22.20
CA ILE A 140 -29.06 -1.38 -22.21
C ILE A 140 -28.50 -0.74 -20.94
N PRO A 141 -28.01 -1.54 -19.98
CA PRO A 141 -27.37 -1.02 -18.78
C PRO A 141 -26.24 -0.06 -19.16
N THR A 142 -26.31 1.16 -18.64
CA THR A 142 -25.24 2.16 -18.80
C THR A 142 -24.27 2.01 -17.64
N PRO A 143 -22.95 1.92 -17.90
CA PRO A 143 -21.97 1.86 -16.84
C PRO A 143 -22.09 3.04 -15.88
N THR A 144 -21.98 2.79 -14.58
CA THR A 144 -21.93 3.84 -13.57
C THR A 144 -20.58 4.56 -13.60
N ASP A 145 -20.52 5.76 -13.01
CA ASP A 145 -19.26 6.50 -12.89
C ASP A 145 -18.22 5.71 -12.05
N GLU A 146 -18.69 4.92 -11.09
CA GLU A 146 -17.84 4.03 -10.29
C GLU A 146 -17.25 2.89 -11.13
N GLU A 147 -18.08 2.22 -11.96
CA GLU A 147 -17.61 1.17 -12.87
C GLU A 147 -16.55 1.71 -13.86
N LEU A 148 -16.75 2.95 -14.34
CA LEU A 148 -15.77 3.64 -15.18
C LEU A 148 -14.47 3.94 -14.41
N ALA A 149 -14.56 4.43 -13.17
CA ALA A 149 -13.39 4.70 -12.35
C ALA A 149 -12.59 3.42 -12.03
N VAL A 150 -13.27 2.31 -11.70
CA VAL A 150 -12.64 0.99 -11.50
C VAL A 150 -11.94 0.52 -12.78
N ALA A 151 -12.61 0.62 -13.93
CA ALA A 151 -12.06 0.27 -15.23
C ALA A 151 -10.79 1.08 -15.55
N GLU A 152 -10.83 2.39 -15.34
CA GLU A 152 -9.70 3.28 -15.57
C GLU A 152 -8.51 2.95 -14.65
N ARG A 153 -8.75 2.65 -13.36
CA ARG A 153 -7.70 2.20 -12.43
C ARG A 153 -7.03 0.89 -12.90
N ARG A 154 -7.82 -0.09 -13.36
CA ARG A 154 -7.29 -1.36 -13.90
C ARG A 154 -6.37 -1.13 -15.10
N VAL A 155 -6.77 -0.26 -16.03
CA VAL A 155 -5.97 0.08 -17.21
C VAL A 155 -4.70 0.84 -16.81
N LYS A 156 -4.83 1.90 -16.01
CA LYS A 156 -3.68 2.71 -15.57
C LYS A 156 -2.63 1.89 -14.85
N ARG A 157 -3.03 0.88 -14.07
CA ARG A 157 -2.08 -0.06 -13.42
C ARG A 157 -1.20 -0.78 -14.45
N VAL A 158 -1.78 -1.37 -15.49
CA VAL A 158 -1.01 -2.06 -16.54
C VAL A 158 -0.11 -1.09 -17.31
N LEU A 159 -0.58 0.14 -17.56
CA LEU A 159 0.21 1.17 -18.23
C LEU A 159 1.41 1.59 -17.38
N TRP A 160 1.21 1.76 -16.06
CA TRP A 160 2.27 2.05 -15.12
C TRP A 160 3.32 0.92 -15.05
N GLU A 161 2.88 -0.34 -14.94
CA GLU A 161 3.81 -1.51 -14.93
C GLU A 161 4.62 -1.64 -16.23
N ALA A 162 4.03 -1.26 -17.37
CA ALA A 162 4.71 -1.22 -18.65
C ALA A 162 5.72 -0.07 -18.73
N SER A 163 5.36 1.12 -18.26
CA SER A 163 6.30 2.24 -18.12
C SER A 163 7.48 1.90 -17.23
N GLU A 164 7.24 1.18 -16.14
CA GLU A 164 8.28 0.80 -15.20
C GLU A 164 9.26 -0.20 -15.83
N THR A 165 8.73 -1.15 -16.60
CA THR A 165 9.55 -2.05 -17.43
C THR A 165 10.47 -1.27 -18.39
N ASP A 166 9.94 -0.24 -19.06
CA ASP A 166 10.73 0.61 -19.95
C ASP A 166 11.81 1.39 -19.19
N ARG A 167 11.43 2.03 -18.08
CA ARG A 167 12.32 2.85 -17.23
C ARG A 167 13.52 2.03 -16.76
N ILE A 168 13.27 0.86 -16.16
CA ILE A 168 14.31 -0.05 -15.65
C ILE A 168 15.22 -0.49 -16.79
N ALA A 169 14.65 -0.96 -17.91
CA ALA A 169 15.42 -1.45 -19.05
C ALA A 169 16.29 -0.35 -19.66
N ALA A 170 15.71 0.83 -19.91
CA ALA A 170 16.39 1.96 -20.52
C ALA A 170 17.51 2.48 -19.63
N ARG A 171 17.28 2.60 -18.32
CA ARG A 171 18.31 3.02 -17.36
C ARG A 171 19.44 2.01 -17.25
N ALA A 172 19.14 0.72 -17.20
CA ALA A 172 20.15 -0.34 -17.17
C ALA A 172 21.01 -0.36 -18.44
N LEU A 173 20.40 -0.29 -19.62
CA LEU A 173 21.12 -0.25 -20.90
C LEU A 173 21.98 1.02 -21.05
N ARG A 174 21.47 2.19 -20.62
CA ARG A 174 22.27 3.43 -20.59
C ARG A 174 23.44 3.34 -19.63
N ALA A 175 23.27 2.68 -18.48
CA ALA A 175 24.36 2.45 -17.52
C ALA A 175 25.47 1.58 -18.15
N LEU A 176 25.11 0.47 -18.80
CA LEU A 176 26.06 -0.38 -19.53
C LEU A 176 26.75 0.36 -20.68
N ALA A 177 26.06 1.29 -21.35
CA ALA A 177 26.62 2.08 -22.44
C ALA A 177 27.42 3.32 -21.99
N LYS A 178 27.51 3.60 -20.68
CA LYS A 178 28.10 4.85 -20.16
C LYS A 178 29.60 4.95 -20.40
N ASN A 179 30.34 3.86 -20.27
CA ASN A 179 31.78 3.86 -20.47
C ASN A 179 32.13 3.57 -21.94
N LYS A 180 32.91 4.46 -22.56
CA LYS A 180 33.28 4.36 -23.99
C LYS A 180 34.52 3.50 -24.23
N HIS A 181 35.30 3.25 -23.19
CA HIS A 181 36.65 2.70 -23.31
C HIS A 181 36.90 1.49 -22.41
N ASP A 182 35.85 0.97 -21.79
CA ASP A 182 35.95 -0.12 -20.81
C ASP A 182 34.65 -0.92 -20.80
N PHE A 183 34.75 -2.23 -20.65
CA PHE A 183 33.61 -3.12 -20.49
C PHE A 183 33.42 -3.47 -19.00
N THR A 184 32.19 -3.69 -18.58
CA THR A 184 31.88 -4.15 -17.21
C THR A 184 31.39 -5.58 -17.25
N GLY A 185 32.17 -6.53 -16.72
CA GLY A 185 31.78 -7.94 -16.65
C GLY A 185 30.69 -8.25 -15.62
N ASP A 186 30.34 -7.29 -14.77
CA ASP A 186 29.50 -7.47 -13.59
C ASP A 186 28.13 -6.79 -13.69
N GLY A 187 27.65 -6.46 -14.90
CA GLY A 187 26.32 -5.88 -15.11
C GLY A 187 25.15 -6.77 -14.62
N PRO A 188 23.91 -6.24 -14.55
CA PRO A 188 22.76 -7.01 -14.10
C PRO A 188 22.38 -8.10 -15.11
N GLY A 189 22.02 -9.28 -14.61
CA GLY A 189 21.62 -10.43 -15.44
C GLY A 189 20.21 -10.37 -16.02
N GLY A 190 19.40 -9.36 -15.66
CA GLY A 190 18.00 -9.23 -16.04
C GLY A 190 17.34 -8.01 -15.39
N LEU A 191 16.03 -7.83 -15.61
CA LEU A 191 15.32 -6.63 -15.11
C LEU A 191 15.26 -6.56 -13.59
N LYS A 192 15.00 -7.68 -12.90
CA LYS A 192 14.91 -7.71 -11.42
C LYS A 192 16.19 -7.23 -10.74
N GLU A 193 17.34 -7.72 -11.21
CA GLU A 193 18.63 -7.31 -10.66
C GLU A 193 18.99 -5.88 -11.08
N ALA A 194 18.59 -5.48 -12.29
CA ALA A 194 18.77 -4.11 -12.75
C ALA A 194 17.98 -3.11 -11.89
N ASP A 195 16.76 -3.47 -11.50
CA ASP A 195 15.91 -2.68 -10.63
C ASP A 195 16.49 -2.58 -9.22
N ASP A 196 16.83 -3.70 -8.58
CA ASP A 196 17.47 -3.72 -7.25
C ASP A 196 18.74 -2.84 -7.18
N ARG A 197 19.61 -2.93 -8.20
CA ARG A 197 20.82 -2.09 -8.28
C ARG A 197 20.52 -0.61 -8.48
N GLN A 198 19.48 -0.28 -9.25
CA GLN A 198 19.03 1.10 -9.45
C GLN A 198 18.48 1.68 -8.16
N GLY A 199 17.65 0.92 -7.45
CA GLY A 199 17.11 1.28 -6.14
C GLY A 199 18.22 1.53 -5.12
N LYS A 200 19.21 0.63 -5.00
CA LYS A 200 20.36 0.83 -4.11
C LYS A 200 21.14 2.11 -4.41
N ALA A 201 21.39 2.39 -5.69
CA ALA A 201 22.11 3.60 -6.09
C ALA A 201 21.32 4.88 -5.81
N ASP A 202 19.99 4.85 -6.00
CA ASP A 202 19.11 5.99 -5.69
C ASP A 202 19.00 6.22 -4.18
N ALA A 203 18.87 5.16 -3.40
CA ALA A 203 18.84 5.22 -1.95
C ALA A 203 20.15 5.80 -1.40
N ASP A 204 21.31 5.30 -1.87
CA ASP A 204 22.62 5.83 -1.48
C ASP A 204 22.76 7.32 -1.82
N TYR A 205 22.24 7.75 -2.99
CA TYR A 205 22.27 9.15 -3.39
C TYR A 205 21.43 10.05 -2.47
N TRP A 206 20.18 9.66 -2.22
CA TRP A 206 19.25 10.48 -1.43
C TRP A 206 19.55 10.46 0.05
N ALA A 207 19.94 9.31 0.61
CA ALA A 207 20.36 9.22 2.01
C ALA A 207 21.62 10.05 2.26
N LYS A 208 22.62 9.98 1.37
CA LYS A 208 23.80 10.85 1.44
C LYS A 208 23.42 12.33 1.36
N LYS A 209 22.54 12.71 0.43
CA LYS A 209 22.09 14.10 0.29
C LYS A 209 21.39 14.58 1.57
N ALA A 210 20.54 13.76 2.16
CA ALA A 210 19.85 14.05 3.42
C ALA A 210 20.81 14.20 4.61
N GLN A 211 21.92 13.45 4.63
CA GLN A 211 22.95 13.56 5.67
C GLN A 211 23.89 14.76 5.47
N GLU A 212 24.16 15.15 4.23
CA GLU A 212 25.11 16.22 3.89
C GLU A 212 24.48 17.61 3.75
N SER A 213 23.14 17.73 3.74
CA SER A 213 22.42 18.99 3.56
C SER A 213 21.10 19.01 4.35
N ASN A 214 20.58 20.19 4.66
CA ASN A 214 19.29 20.34 5.34
C ASN A 214 18.13 20.07 4.37
N PRO A 215 17.29 19.03 4.57
CA PRO A 215 16.13 18.74 3.73
C PRO A 215 15.13 19.91 3.63
N GLY A 216 14.99 20.71 4.69
CA GLY A 216 14.13 21.91 4.70
C GLY A 216 14.59 23.01 3.74
N GLU A 217 15.87 23.00 3.34
CA GLU A 217 16.45 23.98 2.40
C GLU A 217 16.50 23.46 0.95
N TRP A 218 15.99 22.25 0.68
CA TRP A 218 15.95 21.73 -0.68
C TRP A 218 15.05 22.60 -1.57
N SER A 219 15.52 22.85 -2.79
CA SER A 219 14.76 23.56 -3.82
C SER A 219 13.57 22.72 -4.31
N ASP A 220 12.57 23.37 -4.88
CA ASP A 220 11.38 22.67 -5.40
C ASP A 220 11.73 21.62 -6.46
N ALA A 221 12.78 21.88 -7.27
CA ALA A 221 13.29 20.92 -8.24
C ALA A 221 13.95 19.70 -7.59
N GLU A 222 14.56 19.86 -6.43
CA GLU A 222 15.15 18.75 -5.67
C GLU A 222 14.07 17.91 -4.99
N ILE A 223 13.06 18.55 -4.39
CA ILE A 223 11.90 17.86 -3.79
C ILE A 223 11.12 17.10 -4.86
N ALA A 224 10.83 17.72 -6.01
CA ALA A 224 10.14 17.06 -7.11
C ALA A 224 10.92 15.84 -7.63
N ARG A 225 12.25 15.94 -7.72
CA ARG A 225 13.10 14.81 -8.14
C ARG A 225 13.18 13.71 -7.08
N PHE A 226 13.16 14.08 -5.79
CA PHE A 226 13.09 13.12 -4.70
C PHE A 226 11.77 12.37 -4.73
N ASN A 227 10.65 13.09 -4.86
CA ASN A 227 9.31 12.53 -5.00
C ASN A 227 9.21 11.57 -6.20
N GLU A 228 9.73 11.97 -7.37
CA GLU A 228 9.79 11.10 -8.55
C GLU A 228 10.59 9.82 -8.25
N THR A 229 11.69 9.92 -7.51
CA THR A 229 12.47 8.75 -7.11
C THR A 229 11.70 7.86 -6.14
N LEU A 230 11.02 8.42 -5.13
CA LEU A 230 10.20 7.64 -4.21
C LEU A 230 9.08 6.92 -4.96
N LYS A 231 8.37 7.62 -5.85
CA LYS A 231 7.31 7.04 -6.67
C LYS A 231 7.80 5.85 -7.51
N ASP A 232 8.98 5.97 -8.11
CA ASP A 232 9.59 4.93 -8.92
C ASP A 232 10.13 3.75 -8.09
N GLN A 233 10.49 3.98 -6.82
CA GLN A 233 11.30 3.03 -6.03
C GLN A 233 10.64 2.55 -4.73
N ARG A 234 9.46 3.07 -4.35
CA ARG A 234 8.76 2.72 -3.10
C ARG A 234 8.45 1.22 -2.96
N ASP A 235 8.31 0.53 -4.09
CA ASP A 235 8.05 -0.92 -4.17
C ASP A 235 9.33 -1.73 -4.44
N ASN A 236 10.50 -1.09 -4.54
CA ASN A 236 11.80 -1.72 -4.80
C ASN A 236 12.53 -1.99 -3.47
N PRO A 237 12.68 -3.26 -3.05
CA PRO A 237 13.37 -3.61 -1.79
C PRO A 237 14.83 -3.13 -1.73
N GLY A 238 15.49 -3.00 -2.90
CA GLY A 238 16.84 -2.46 -2.99
C GLY A 238 16.92 -0.98 -2.63
N PHE A 239 15.83 -0.22 -2.80
CA PHE A 239 15.72 1.18 -2.40
C PHE A 239 15.18 1.33 -0.98
N SER A 240 14.02 0.74 -0.68
CA SER A 240 13.26 1.02 0.55
C SER A 240 14.04 0.69 1.82
N GLU A 241 14.52 -0.56 1.95
CA GLU A 241 15.34 -0.99 3.08
C GLU A 241 16.65 -0.18 3.15
N ARG A 242 17.33 -0.02 2.01
CA ARG A 242 18.62 0.68 1.92
C ARG A 242 18.50 2.13 2.37
N PHE A 243 17.45 2.83 1.94
CA PHE A 243 17.22 4.24 2.27
C PHE A 243 16.91 4.39 3.76
N ALA A 244 15.96 3.61 4.29
CA ALA A 244 15.59 3.65 5.71
C ALA A 244 16.78 3.31 6.62
N THR A 245 17.48 2.21 6.35
CA THR A 245 18.61 1.76 7.18
C THR A 245 19.85 2.64 7.07
N THR A 246 20.06 3.33 5.94
CA THR A 246 21.17 4.29 5.83
C THR A 246 20.93 5.55 6.66
N LEU A 247 19.67 5.98 6.79
CA LEU A 247 19.29 7.08 7.68
C LEU A 247 19.26 6.65 9.15
N GLY A 248 18.86 5.41 9.43
CA GLY A 248 18.56 4.94 10.80
C GLY A 248 17.21 5.46 11.29
N GLY A 249 16.70 4.92 12.40
CA GLY A 249 15.34 5.25 12.88
C GLY A 249 15.20 6.73 13.24
N GLU A 250 16.11 7.24 14.09
CA GLU A 250 16.15 8.66 14.45
C GLU A 250 16.43 9.55 13.25
N GLY A 251 17.29 9.12 12.32
CA GLY A 251 17.62 9.89 11.13
C GLY A 251 16.44 10.00 10.16
N THR A 252 15.59 8.97 10.04
CA THR A 252 14.35 9.02 9.27
C THR A 252 13.36 10.03 9.86
N LEU A 253 13.14 9.98 11.17
CA LEU A 253 12.28 10.95 11.86
C LEU A 253 12.83 12.37 11.70
N GLN A 254 14.14 12.51 11.87
CA GLN A 254 14.80 13.81 11.73
C GLN A 254 14.63 14.38 10.32
N PHE A 255 14.83 13.53 9.30
CA PHE A 255 14.70 13.87 7.90
C PHE A 255 13.31 14.42 7.56
N TRP A 256 12.25 13.72 8.00
CA TRP A 256 10.89 14.19 7.73
C TRP A 256 10.57 15.47 8.49
N ARG A 257 10.94 15.57 9.77
CA ARG A 257 10.76 16.81 10.56
C ARG A 257 11.41 18.02 9.87
N ASP A 258 12.64 17.87 9.38
CA ASP A 258 13.34 18.95 8.65
C ASP A 258 12.63 19.35 7.36
N MET A 259 12.12 18.37 6.60
CA MET A 259 11.46 18.62 5.31
C MET A 259 10.05 19.21 5.47
N ALA A 260 9.27 18.67 6.41
CA ALA A 260 7.88 19.01 6.62
C ALA A 260 7.70 20.31 7.42
N ALA A 261 8.53 20.54 8.44
CA ALA A 261 8.43 21.70 9.32
C ALA A 261 9.73 22.53 9.33
N PRO A 262 10.10 23.17 8.19
CA PRO A 262 11.30 24.01 8.14
C PRO A 262 11.15 25.29 8.98
N PRO A 263 12.26 25.95 9.36
CA PRO A 263 12.20 27.23 10.06
C PRO A 263 11.47 28.29 9.23
N GLY A 264 10.40 28.88 9.77
CA GLY A 264 9.61 29.92 9.09
C GLY A 264 8.12 29.65 8.99
N GLY A 265 7.65 28.45 9.36
CA GLY A 265 6.23 28.09 9.38
C GLY A 265 5.84 27.13 8.26
N ALA A 266 4.53 26.91 8.11
CA ALA A 266 3.96 25.98 7.13
C ALA A 266 4.42 26.28 5.70
N VAL A 267 4.68 25.23 4.93
CA VAL A 267 4.86 25.36 3.49
C VAL A 267 3.50 25.38 2.81
N GLU A 268 3.27 26.32 1.90
CA GLU A 268 1.99 26.47 1.19
C GLU A 268 2.15 26.31 -0.33
N GLY A 269 1.02 26.31 -1.05
CA GLY A 269 0.98 26.36 -2.51
C GLY A 269 1.44 25.06 -3.19
N ASP A 270 2.13 25.18 -4.33
CA ASP A 270 2.52 24.01 -5.13
C ASP A 270 3.60 23.16 -4.45
N ARG A 271 4.41 23.77 -3.57
CA ARG A 271 5.38 23.03 -2.75
C ARG A 271 4.67 22.14 -1.73
N ALA A 272 3.60 22.63 -1.10
CA ALA A 272 2.77 21.83 -0.18
C ALA A 272 2.15 20.61 -0.87
N LYS A 273 1.63 20.77 -2.10
CA LYS A 273 1.12 19.65 -2.90
C LYS A 273 2.19 18.60 -3.21
N THR A 274 3.40 19.07 -3.54
CA THR A 274 4.53 18.17 -3.79
C THR A 274 4.96 17.45 -2.51
N LEU A 275 4.91 18.13 -1.36
CA LEU A 275 5.21 17.52 -0.07
C LEU A 275 4.17 16.49 0.36
N ALA A 276 2.88 16.68 0.04
CA ALA A 276 1.86 15.65 0.22
C ALA A 276 2.21 14.38 -0.57
N GLU A 277 2.60 14.52 -1.84
CA GLU A 277 3.04 13.37 -2.64
C GLU A 277 4.33 12.73 -2.07
N VAL A 278 5.25 13.53 -1.55
CA VAL A 278 6.46 13.01 -0.88
C VAL A 278 6.08 12.23 0.38
N GLN A 279 5.17 12.75 1.19
CA GLN A 279 4.68 12.11 2.41
C GLN A 279 4.09 10.72 2.08
N ASP A 280 3.16 10.66 1.13
CA ASP A 280 2.54 9.41 0.68
C ASP A 280 3.61 8.41 0.20
N ASN A 281 4.48 8.84 -0.71
CA ASN A 281 5.49 7.96 -1.29
C ASN A 281 6.57 7.54 -0.27
N LEU A 282 6.87 8.38 0.71
CA LEU A 282 7.78 8.05 1.80
C LEU A 282 7.14 7.05 2.76
N SER A 283 5.88 7.24 3.15
CA SER A 283 5.13 6.28 3.96
C SER A 283 5.08 4.91 3.29
N MET A 284 4.71 4.83 2.00
CA MET A 284 4.74 3.57 1.24
C MET A 284 6.15 2.97 1.12
N THR A 285 7.18 3.81 0.99
CA THR A 285 8.58 3.33 0.99
C THR A 285 8.94 2.69 2.33
N LEU A 286 8.57 3.31 3.46
CA LEU A 286 8.84 2.78 4.79
C LEU A 286 8.01 1.52 5.06
N ALA A 287 6.74 1.49 4.65
CA ALA A 287 5.90 0.30 4.71
C ALA A 287 6.59 -0.90 4.04
N THR A 288 7.04 -0.74 2.78
CA THR A 288 7.82 -1.76 2.06
C THR A 288 9.13 -2.10 2.78
N ALA A 289 9.83 -1.12 3.35
CA ALA A 289 11.09 -1.36 4.07
C ALA A 289 10.87 -2.26 5.29
N THR A 290 9.83 -2.00 6.08
CA THR A 290 9.54 -2.75 7.32
C THR A 290 9.29 -4.24 7.09
N GLN A 291 8.89 -4.64 5.88
CA GLN A 291 8.73 -6.05 5.49
C GLN A 291 10.06 -6.83 5.41
N SER A 292 11.21 -6.14 5.49
CA SER A 292 12.52 -6.80 5.49
C SER A 292 12.87 -7.37 6.86
N GLU A 293 13.25 -8.66 6.90
CA GLU A 293 13.75 -9.38 8.09
C GLU A 293 15.26 -9.20 8.30
N SER A 294 15.86 -8.12 7.78
CA SER A 294 17.29 -7.90 7.92
C SER A 294 17.64 -7.36 9.31
N PRO A 295 18.81 -7.71 9.88
CA PRO A 295 19.22 -7.17 11.18
C PRO A 295 19.32 -5.63 11.23
N ALA A 296 19.57 -5.00 10.07
CA ALA A 296 19.60 -3.55 9.96
C ALA A 296 18.19 -2.98 10.05
N MET A 297 17.21 -3.63 9.43
CA MET A 297 15.81 -3.22 9.51
C MET A 297 15.22 -3.43 10.91
N ASP A 298 15.53 -4.56 11.57
CA ASP A 298 15.16 -4.80 12.98
C ASP A 298 15.75 -3.75 13.93
N THR A 299 16.94 -3.24 13.60
CA THR A 299 17.57 -2.16 14.36
C THR A 299 16.83 -0.85 14.14
N TRP A 300 16.50 -0.51 12.89
CA TRP A 300 15.72 0.68 12.57
C TRP A 300 14.34 0.68 13.23
N LYS A 301 13.60 -0.44 13.19
CA LYS A 301 12.27 -0.57 13.84
C LYS A 301 12.35 -0.23 15.33
N ARG A 302 13.32 -0.83 16.02
CA ARG A 302 13.57 -0.56 17.45
C ARG A 302 14.02 0.88 17.71
N GLU A 303 14.83 1.46 16.84
CA GLU A 303 15.28 2.85 16.96
C GLU A 303 14.12 3.85 16.80
N VAL A 304 13.19 3.61 15.88
CA VAL A 304 11.98 4.43 15.71
C VAL A 304 11.13 4.40 16.99
N ILE A 305 10.83 3.20 17.50
CA ILE A 305 10.05 3.02 18.73
C ILE A 305 10.74 3.68 19.92
N ALA A 306 12.05 3.44 20.09
CA ALA A 306 12.84 4.03 21.17
C ALA A 306 13.01 5.56 21.05
N ALA A 307 12.72 6.14 19.89
CA ALA A 307 12.74 7.58 19.65
C ALA A 307 11.36 8.24 19.79
N GLY A 308 10.29 7.48 20.06
CA GLY A 308 8.91 7.98 20.09
C GLY A 308 8.70 9.17 21.02
N ASP A 309 9.26 9.14 22.23
CA ASP A 309 9.14 10.23 23.20
C ASP A 309 10.19 11.34 23.02
N LYS A 310 11.17 11.15 22.14
CA LYS A 310 12.28 12.10 21.97
C LYS A 310 11.81 13.33 21.19
N PRO A 311 12.14 14.55 21.66
CA PRO A 311 11.80 15.76 20.94
C PRO A 311 12.71 15.96 19.71
N PHE A 312 12.12 16.35 18.58
CA PHE A 312 12.79 16.75 17.35
C PHE A 312 12.62 18.27 17.13
N PRO A 313 13.46 19.10 17.76
CA PRO A 313 13.26 20.55 17.77
C PRO A 313 13.42 21.18 16.39
N ILE A 314 12.59 22.19 16.12
CA ILE A 314 12.73 23.05 14.95
C ILE A 314 13.80 24.11 15.25
N GLN A 315 14.69 24.38 14.30
CA GLN A 315 15.79 25.34 14.51
C GLN A 315 15.25 26.70 14.98
N GLY A 316 15.76 27.16 16.14
CA GLY A 316 15.36 28.43 16.74
C GLY A 316 14.15 28.36 17.66
N LEU A 317 13.50 27.19 17.79
CA LEU A 317 12.43 26.93 18.74
C LEU A 317 12.92 25.96 19.83
N PRO A 318 12.65 26.24 21.12
CA PRO A 318 13.10 25.39 22.24
C PRO A 318 12.31 24.09 22.37
N MET A 319 11.19 23.96 21.65
CA MET A 319 10.27 22.82 21.63
C MET A 319 10.01 22.43 20.17
N GLY A 320 9.68 21.16 19.94
CA GLY A 320 9.22 20.64 18.65
C GLY A 320 8.50 19.29 18.85
N PRO A 321 7.97 18.71 17.77
CA PRO A 321 7.22 17.45 17.84
C PRO A 321 8.12 16.32 18.33
N ASN A 322 7.55 15.35 19.04
CA ASN A 322 8.28 14.14 19.40
C ASN A 322 8.24 13.07 18.29
N GLY A 323 9.00 12.00 18.47
CA GLY A 323 9.10 10.92 17.49
C GLY A 323 7.77 10.26 17.15
N TYR A 324 6.84 10.12 18.10
CA TYR A 324 5.49 9.59 17.83
C TYR A 324 4.71 10.50 16.89
N GLN A 325 4.76 11.82 17.10
CA GLN A 325 4.10 12.79 16.23
C GLN A 325 4.69 12.78 14.82
N VAL A 326 6.02 12.71 14.71
CA VAL A 326 6.70 12.61 13.41
C VAL A 326 6.38 11.29 12.72
N MET A 327 6.48 10.16 13.41
CA MET A 327 6.23 8.85 12.82
C MET A 327 4.77 8.69 12.41
N SER A 328 3.81 9.21 13.18
CA SER A 328 2.39 9.18 12.82
C SER A 328 2.12 9.75 11.42
N SER A 329 2.79 10.84 11.05
CA SER A 329 2.64 11.40 9.68
C SER A 329 3.24 10.52 8.58
N LEU A 330 3.99 9.48 8.93
CA LEU A 330 4.66 8.55 8.01
C LEU A 330 4.14 7.11 8.09
N VAL A 331 3.07 6.86 8.84
CA VAL A 331 2.40 5.55 8.94
C VAL A 331 1.00 5.58 8.29
N ASP A 332 0.73 6.63 7.50
CA ASP A 332 -0.58 6.91 6.90
C ASP A 332 -0.88 6.15 5.59
N LYS A 333 0.14 5.58 4.94
CA LYS A 333 0.00 4.87 3.66
C LYS A 333 0.83 3.59 3.60
N GLY A 334 0.24 2.56 3.02
CA GLY A 334 0.90 1.29 2.70
C GLY A 334 0.77 0.23 3.80
N LYS A 335 1.09 -1.03 3.44
CA LYS A 335 1.07 -2.17 4.35
C LYS A 335 2.38 -2.27 5.13
N PHE A 336 2.37 -1.90 6.40
CA PHE A 336 3.54 -2.02 7.29
C PHE A 336 3.68 -3.45 7.79
N ASP A 337 4.81 -3.76 8.39
CA ASP A 337 5.00 -5.01 9.11
C ASP A 337 4.11 -5.06 10.36
N ASP A 338 3.35 -6.15 10.51
CA ASP A 338 2.31 -6.25 11.55
C ASP A 338 2.92 -6.20 12.97
N GLU A 339 4.05 -6.90 13.18
CA GLU A 339 4.76 -6.90 14.47
C GLU A 339 5.29 -5.50 14.81
N PHE A 340 5.85 -4.79 13.83
CA PHE A 340 6.27 -3.40 14.02
C PHE A 340 5.11 -2.48 14.41
N LEU A 341 3.94 -2.60 13.78
CA LEU A 341 2.78 -1.78 14.13
C LEU A 341 2.28 -2.05 15.55
N ASN A 342 2.20 -3.31 15.95
CA ASN A 342 1.78 -3.69 17.30
C ASN A 342 2.78 -3.17 18.35
N ASP A 343 4.08 -3.39 18.15
CA ASP A 343 5.13 -2.88 19.06
C ASP A 343 5.13 -1.33 19.16
N TYR A 344 4.90 -0.65 18.02
CA TYR A 344 4.76 0.80 17.97
C TYR A 344 3.51 1.28 18.72
N GLY A 345 2.37 0.62 18.51
CA GLY A 345 1.09 0.91 19.17
C GLY A 345 1.16 0.74 20.68
N ASP A 346 1.74 -0.36 21.15
CA ASP A 346 1.97 -0.64 22.57
C ASP A 346 2.84 0.44 23.22
N SER A 347 3.93 0.81 22.54
CA SER A 347 4.85 1.85 23.01
C SER A 347 4.16 3.23 23.08
N LEU A 348 3.34 3.56 22.08
CA LEU A 348 2.56 4.81 22.03
C LEU A 348 1.49 4.87 23.13
N LEU A 349 0.68 3.81 23.27
CA LEU A 349 -0.34 3.71 24.32
C LEU A 349 0.26 3.81 25.71
N LYS A 350 1.38 3.11 25.94
CA LYS A 350 2.10 3.19 27.20
C LYS A 350 2.56 4.62 27.49
N TYR A 351 3.17 5.28 26.51
CA TYR A 351 3.64 6.66 26.69
C TYR A 351 2.50 7.62 27.01
N GLU A 352 1.37 7.57 26.28
CA GLU A 352 0.24 8.45 26.54
C GLU A 352 -0.35 8.21 27.94
N ARG A 353 -0.49 6.95 28.36
CA ARG A 353 -1.08 6.59 29.66
C ARG A 353 -0.18 6.93 30.85
N GLU A 354 1.15 6.92 30.67
CA GLU A 354 2.12 7.33 31.69
C GLU A 354 2.33 8.86 31.70
N TYR A 355 1.79 9.60 30.71
CA TYR A 355 1.92 11.05 30.64
C TYR A 355 1.07 11.74 31.74
N PRO A 356 1.67 12.63 32.55
CA PRO A 356 0.95 13.32 33.62
C PRO A 356 0.12 14.50 33.07
N GLY A 357 -0.93 14.22 32.31
CA GLY A 357 -1.85 15.20 31.75
C GLY A 357 -2.81 14.59 30.72
N ASP A 358 -3.81 15.37 30.30
CA ASP A 358 -4.76 14.93 29.27
C ASP A 358 -4.08 14.81 27.89
N PRO A 359 -4.55 13.93 26.99
CA PRO A 359 -4.01 13.77 25.63
C PRO A 359 -3.86 15.08 24.86
N GLU A 360 -4.82 16.01 24.98
CA GLU A 360 -4.72 17.35 24.35
C GLU A 360 -3.47 18.13 24.79
N VAL A 361 -3.02 17.95 26.04
CA VAL A 361 -1.81 18.59 26.56
C VAL A 361 -0.55 17.88 26.09
N ALA A 362 -0.60 16.54 26.03
CA ALA A 362 0.51 15.71 25.56
C ALA A 362 0.86 15.99 24.09
N TRP A 363 -0.16 16.25 23.25
CA TRP A 363 -0.03 16.34 21.79
C TRP A 363 -0.27 17.74 21.21
N ARG A 364 -0.21 18.78 22.06
CA ARG A 364 -0.48 20.18 21.67
C ARG A 364 0.48 20.82 20.64
N ASP A 365 1.54 20.12 20.23
CA ASP A 365 2.46 20.64 19.21
C ASP A 365 1.80 20.58 17.83
N THR A 366 1.71 21.72 17.16
CA THR A 366 1.05 21.91 15.86
C THR A 366 2.08 22.15 14.75
N ALA A 367 3.30 21.60 14.87
CA ALA A 367 4.24 21.62 13.76
C ALA A 367 3.58 20.99 12.53
N ASN A 368 3.77 21.58 11.35
CA ASN A 368 3.17 21.07 10.12
C ASN A 368 3.91 19.81 9.67
N LEU A 369 3.42 18.65 10.09
CA LEU A 369 3.97 17.33 9.75
C LEU A 369 3.17 16.64 8.64
N ASN A 370 1.93 17.07 8.43
CA ASN A 370 1.03 16.55 7.39
C ASN A 370 0.80 17.59 6.30
N TYR A 371 0.61 17.11 5.06
CA TYR A 371 0.34 17.95 3.90
C TYR A 371 -0.96 17.52 3.19
N PRO A 372 -1.90 18.44 2.89
CA PRO A 372 -1.84 19.90 3.09
C PRO A 372 -1.71 20.32 4.57
N PRO A 373 -1.06 21.47 4.85
CA PRO A 373 -0.83 21.91 6.22
C PRO A 373 -2.14 22.19 6.95
N THR A 374 -2.15 21.92 8.25
CA THR A 374 -3.30 22.08 9.16
C THR A 374 -2.81 22.68 10.48
N ASP A 375 -3.66 23.47 11.14
CA ASP A 375 -3.40 23.99 12.49
C ASP A 375 -3.84 22.99 13.59
N GLU A 376 -4.27 21.79 13.19
CA GLU A 376 -4.70 20.72 14.11
C GLU A 376 -3.56 20.17 14.97
N PRO A 377 -3.88 19.66 16.18
CA PRO A 377 -2.91 18.92 17.00
C PRO A 377 -2.32 17.72 16.24
N ASN A 378 -1.01 17.49 16.36
CA ASN A 378 -0.41 16.26 15.85
C ASN A 378 -0.66 15.13 16.85
N ASP A 379 -1.87 14.59 16.88
CA ASP A 379 -2.21 13.40 17.66
C ASP A 379 -1.66 12.14 16.97
N PRO A 380 -0.69 11.41 17.57
CA PRO A 380 -0.08 10.25 16.93
C PRO A 380 -1.03 9.07 16.69
N PHE A 381 -2.17 9.04 17.40
CA PHE A 381 -3.17 7.99 17.17
C PHE A 381 -3.88 8.13 15.83
N VAL A 382 -3.90 9.32 15.22
CA VAL A 382 -4.52 9.51 13.90
C VAL A 382 -3.79 8.66 12.85
N GLY A 383 -2.48 8.86 12.69
CA GLY A 383 -1.70 8.12 11.70
C GLY A 383 -1.46 6.66 12.09
N PHE A 384 -1.44 6.34 13.39
CA PHE A 384 -1.39 4.95 13.84
C PHE A 384 -2.66 4.18 13.46
N MET A 385 -3.85 4.76 13.70
CA MET A 385 -5.12 4.14 13.31
C MET A 385 -5.23 4.02 11.80
N GLU A 386 -4.79 5.02 11.02
CA GLU A 386 -4.77 4.90 9.56
C GLU A 386 -3.85 3.76 9.11
N GLY A 387 -2.68 3.64 9.74
CA GLY A 387 -1.78 2.51 9.57
C GLY A 387 -2.47 1.17 9.82
N LEU A 388 -3.16 1.01 10.95
CA LEU A 388 -3.95 -0.19 11.22
C LEU A 388 -5.05 -0.42 10.17
N GLY A 389 -5.67 0.63 9.64
CA GLY A 389 -6.64 0.56 8.53
C GLY A 389 -6.09 -0.07 7.25
N HIS A 390 -4.77 -0.10 7.07
CA HIS A 390 -4.10 -0.77 5.96
C HIS A 390 -3.56 -2.18 6.30
N ASN A 391 -3.65 -2.60 7.57
CA ASN A 391 -3.03 -3.81 8.11
C ASN A 391 -4.06 -4.63 8.90
N PRO A 392 -4.90 -5.44 8.23
CA PRO A 392 -6.06 -6.08 8.87
C PRO A 392 -5.68 -7.02 10.00
N GLU A 393 -4.57 -7.76 9.85
CA GLU A 393 -4.07 -8.65 10.90
C GLU A 393 -3.61 -7.86 12.14
N ALA A 394 -2.74 -6.86 11.98
CA ALA A 394 -2.30 -6.00 13.07
C ALA A 394 -3.47 -5.26 13.74
N SER A 395 -4.42 -4.77 12.96
CA SER A 395 -5.60 -4.07 13.50
C SER A 395 -6.48 -4.98 14.35
N LEU A 396 -6.75 -6.20 13.87
CA LEU A 396 -7.54 -7.17 14.62
C LEU A 396 -6.85 -7.61 15.91
N ASP A 397 -5.54 -7.84 15.85
CA ASP A 397 -4.75 -8.20 17.03
C ASP A 397 -4.79 -7.03 18.04
N PHE A 398 -4.52 -5.81 17.59
CA PHE A 398 -4.48 -4.63 18.44
C PHE A 398 -5.79 -4.38 19.21
N PHE A 399 -6.96 -4.45 18.56
CA PHE A 399 -8.25 -4.24 19.23
C PHE A 399 -8.69 -5.40 20.14
N ASN A 400 -8.08 -6.57 19.98
CA ASN A 400 -8.33 -7.74 20.84
C ASN A 400 -7.25 -7.93 21.91
N ASP A 401 -6.28 -7.03 22.00
CA ASP A 401 -5.20 -7.07 22.97
C ASP A 401 -5.31 -5.97 24.04
N SER A 402 -4.43 -6.03 25.03
CA SER A 402 -4.34 -5.11 26.15
C SER A 402 -2.92 -4.59 26.34
N THR A 403 -2.79 -3.28 26.54
CA THR A 403 -1.51 -2.64 26.85
C THR A 403 -1.31 -2.51 28.36
N THR A 404 -0.10 -2.80 28.84
CA THR A 404 0.29 -2.54 30.25
C THR A 404 1.04 -1.22 30.38
N ALA A 405 0.48 -0.27 31.14
CA ALA A 405 1.11 1.01 31.51
C ALA A 405 1.05 1.20 33.02
N ASP A 406 2.13 1.68 33.65
CA ASP A 406 2.24 1.83 35.12
C ASP A 406 1.85 0.57 35.93
N GLY A 407 2.03 -0.62 35.34
CA GLY A 407 1.64 -1.91 35.95
C GLY A 407 0.13 -2.20 35.96
N LYS A 408 -0.68 -1.38 35.27
CA LYS A 408 -2.10 -1.63 35.01
C LYS A 408 -2.28 -2.03 33.54
N GLU A 409 -2.74 -3.26 33.35
CA GLU A 409 -3.22 -3.75 32.06
C GLU A 409 -4.58 -3.11 31.74
N MET A 410 -4.76 -2.66 30.50
CA MET A 410 -6.00 -2.09 30.01
C MET A 410 -6.20 -2.53 28.57
N ASP A 411 -7.40 -2.99 28.26
CA ASP A 411 -7.82 -3.37 26.93
C ASP A 411 -7.76 -2.14 25.99
N ASN A 412 -7.17 -2.34 24.81
CA ASN A 412 -6.91 -1.26 23.87
C ASN A 412 -8.21 -0.66 23.32
N TRP A 413 -9.23 -1.50 23.13
CA TRP A 413 -10.58 -1.07 22.75
C TRP A 413 -11.25 -0.25 23.85
N ASP A 414 -11.14 -0.67 25.11
CA ASP A 414 -11.71 0.06 26.25
C ASP A 414 -11.09 1.46 26.39
N TYR A 415 -9.81 1.61 26.02
CA TYR A 415 -9.14 2.91 26.08
C TYR A 415 -9.49 3.81 24.89
N LEU A 416 -9.52 3.29 23.67
CA LEU A 416 -9.64 4.10 22.45
C LEU A 416 -11.08 4.28 21.97
N VAL A 417 -11.96 3.33 22.27
CA VAL A 417 -13.30 3.23 21.69
C VAL A 417 -14.38 3.34 22.76
N ALA A 418 -14.33 2.48 23.78
CA ALA A 418 -15.42 2.38 24.74
C ALA A 418 -15.54 3.63 25.62
N LYS A 419 -16.77 4.08 25.89
CA LYS A 419 -17.01 5.22 26.79
C LYS A 419 -16.96 4.77 28.26
N GLY A 420 -15.83 5.02 28.91
CA GLY A 420 -15.61 4.78 30.35
C GLY A 420 -14.77 5.87 31.02
N ASP A 421 -14.66 5.82 32.36
CA ASP A 421 -13.93 6.82 33.16
C ASP A 421 -12.42 6.85 32.84
N ASP A 422 -11.86 5.73 32.37
CA ASP A 422 -10.45 5.58 31.99
C ASP A 422 -10.23 5.76 30.48
N ALA A 423 -11.28 6.04 29.69
CA ALA A 423 -11.18 6.14 28.24
C ALA A 423 -10.47 7.42 27.81
N ARG A 424 -9.77 7.32 26.68
CA ARG A 424 -9.10 8.44 26.03
C ARG A 424 -10.09 9.52 25.61
N ALA A 425 -9.75 10.77 25.91
CA ALA A 425 -10.37 11.92 25.26
C ALA A 425 -9.63 12.23 23.95
N TRP A 426 -10.30 11.99 22.81
CA TRP A 426 -9.79 12.37 21.50
C TRP A 426 -9.75 13.90 21.36
N PRO A 427 -8.61 14.50 20.97
CA PRO A 427 -8.54 15.93 20.69
C PRO A 427 -9.56 16.35 19.60
N PRO A 428 -10.25 17.49 19.76
CA PRO A 428 -11.12 18.01 18.73
C PRO A 428 -10.32 18.61 17.58
N GLY A 429 -10.74 18.35 16.34
CA GLY A 429 -10.31 19.05 15.14
C GLY A 429 -10.96 20.43 14.99
N GLU A 430 -10.69 21.12 13.89
CA GLU A 430 -11.19 22.48 13.65
C GLU A 430 -12.73 22.56 13.56
N ASP A 431 -13.37 21.49 13.08
CA ASP A 431 -14.82 21.36 12.97
C ASP A 431 -15.50 20.96 14.30
N GLY A 432 -14.71 20.77 15.35
CA GLY A 432 -15.15 20.34 16.67
C GLY A 432 -15.41 18.83 16.80
N LYS A 433 -15.17 18.04 15.75
CA LYS A 433 -15.26 16.58 15.79
C LYS A 433 -13.94 15.97 16.29
N PRO A 434 -13.97 14.74 16.83
CA PRO A 434 -12.74 14.06 17.24
C PRO A 434 -11.80 13.79 16.05
N LEU A 435 -10.55 14.27 16.14
CA LEU A 435 -9.61 14.31 15.01
C LEU A 435 -9.26 12.93 14.41
N GLY A 436 -9.21 11.88 15.23
CA GLY A 436 -8.80 10.53 14.79
C GLY A 436 -9.94 9.53 14.62
N HIS A 437 -11.19 9.96 14.71
CA HIS A 437 -12.33 9.03 14.60
C HIS A 437 -12.49 8.45 13.20
N ASP A 438 -12.13 9.18 12.14
CA ASP A 438 -12.16 8.70 10.76
C ASP A 438 -11.17 7.53 10.57
N ALA A 439 -9.90 7.79 10.93
CA ALA A 439 -8.84 6.77 10.94
C ALA A 439 -9.16 5.58 11.86
N LEU A 440 -9.80 5.82 13.02
CA LEU A 440 -10.30 4.75 13.89
C LEU A 440 -11.37 3.90 13.19
N GLY A 441 -12.25 4.53 12.41
CA GLY A 441 -13.22 3.85 11.56
C GLY A 441 -12.53 2.91 10.57
N HIS A 442 -11.54 3.42 9.83
CA HIS A 442 -10.72 2.63 8.91
C HIS A 442 -10.03 1.44 9.60
N ALA A 443 -9.46 1.65 10.79
CA ALA A 443 -8.83 0.58 11.57
C ALA A 443 -9.84 -0.53 11.93
N LEU A 444 -11.01 -0.16 12.46
CA LEU A 444 -12.08 -1.10 12.82
C LEU A 444 -12.65 -1.83 11.59
N GLU A 445 -12.82 -1.12 10.48
CA GLU A 445 -13.24 -1.71 9.21
C GLU A 445 -12.24 -2.75 8.74
N SER A 446 -10.95 -2.43 8.78
CA SER A 446 -9.91 -3.37 8.37
C SER A 446 -9.81 -4.59 9.27
N ALA A 447 -9.88 -4.39 10.59
CA ALA A 447 -9.86 -5.46 11.59
C ALA A 447 -11.04 -6.44 11.42
N THR A 448 -12.23 -5.91 11.15
CA THR A 448 -13.45 -6.71 11.10
C THR A 448 -13.67 -7.37 9.74
N ILE A 449 -13.40 -6.67 8.64
CA ILE A 449 -13.59 -7.20 7.28
C ILE A 449 -12.41 -8.10 6.87
N GLY A 450 -11.20 -7.86 7.39
CA GLY A 450 -10.02 -8.68 7.11
C GLY A 450 -9.31 -8.30 5.80
N VAL A 451 -9.53 -7.08 5.30
CA VAL A 451 -8.79 -6.46 4.18
C VAL A 451 -8.52 -4.99 4.54
N PRO A 452 -7.55 -4.30 3.89
CA PRO A 452 -7.40 -2.86 4.05
C PRO A 452 -8.71 -2.11 3.74
N HIS A 453 -9.02 -1.04 4.46
CA HIS A 453 -10.26 -0.26 4.29
C HIS A 453 -10.45 0.27 2.86
N ASP A 454 -9.34 0.64 2.21
CA ASP A 454 -9.29 1.18 0.85
C ASP A 454 -9.17 0.10 -0.24
N SER A 455 -9.26 -1.18 0.14
CA SER A 455 -9.09 -2.32 -0.76
C SER A 455 -10.39 -2.76 -1.42
N GLY A 456 -10.37 -2.88 -2.75
CA GLY A 456 -11.42 -3.57 -3.51
C GLY A 456 -11.28 -5.10 -3.54
N ALA A 457 -10.48 -5.68 -2.65
CA ALA A 457 -10.31 -7.14 -2.57
C ALA A 457 -11.55 -7.81 -1.99
N THR A 458 -11.85 -9.03 -2.43
CA THR A 458 -12.90 -9.84 -1.80
C THR A 458 -12.49 -10.22 -0.37
N PRO A 459 -13.30 -9.91 0.65
CA PRO A 459 -13.02 -10.28 2.03
C PRO A 459 -12.87 -11.80 2.24
N PRO A 460 -11.94 -12.24 3.10
CA PRO A 460 -11.88 -13.63 3.53
C PRO A 460 -13.11 -13.98 4.40
N LYS A 461 -13.31 -15.27 4.69
CA LYS A 461 -14.33 -15.67 5.67
C LYS A 461 -14.02 -15.06 7.04
N HIS A 462 -15.04 -14.54 7.72
CA HIS A 462 -14.89 -13.89 9.01
C HIS A 462 -14.32 -14.86 10.06
N SER A 463 -13.30 -14.39 10.76
CA SER A 463 -12.66 -15.13 11.86
C SER A 463 -13.48 -15.00 13.14
N ALA A 464 -13.18 -15.81 14.16
CA ALA A 464 -13.87 -15.71 15.44
C ALA A 464 -13.58 -14.36 16.12
N GLY A 465 -12.33 -13.88 16.07
CA GLY A 465 -11.95 -12.59 16.66
C GLY A 465 -12.57 -11.41 15.93
N SER A 466 -12.70 -11.47 14.60
CA SER A 466 -13.35 -10.39 13.84
C SER A 466 -14.85 -10.32 14.14
N ALA A 467 -15.51 -11.48 14.21
CA ALA A 467 -16.93 -11.57 14.59
C ALA A 467 -17.19 -11.11 16.03
N GLU A 468 -16.29 -11.43 16.96
CA GLU A 468 -16.33 -10.92 18.35
C GLU A 468 -16.15 -9.40 18.39
N LEU A 469 -15.23 -8.84 17.60
CA LEU A 469 -15.05 -7.39 17.51
C LEU A 469 -16.30 -6.69 16.94
N VAL A 470 -16.97 -7.26 15.93
CA VAL A 470 -18.26 -6.74 15.45
C VAL A 470 -19.34 -6.76 16.54
N ASN A 471 -19.38 -7.82 17.36
CA ASN A 471 -20.27 -7.86 18.51
C ASN A 471 -19.99 -6.69 19.48
N ARG A 472 -18.73 -6.43 19.81
CA ARG A 472 -18.31 -5.31 20.68
C ARG A 472 -18.70 -3.96 20.09
N ILE A 473 -18.52 -3.76 18.79
CA ILE A 473 -18.93 -2.56 18.05
C ILE A 473 -20.43 -2.30 18.20
N VAL A 474 -21.26 -3.30 17.88
CA VAL A 474 -22.72 -3.18 17.98
C VAL A 474 -23.15 -2.96 19.42
N GLY A 475 -22.51 -3.61 20.39
CA GLY A 475 -22.80 -3.42 21.81
C GLY A 475 -22.52 -2.00 22.29
N GLU A 476 -21.33 -1.47 21.98
CA GLU A 476 -20.89 -0.14 22.43
C GLU A 476 -21.70 0.97 21.76
N TYR A 477 -21.81 0.93 20.44
CA TYR A 477 -22.51 1.98 19.70
C TYR A 477 -24.03 1.78 19.67
N GLY A 478 -24.56 0.61 19.99
CA GLY A 478 -25.98 0.43 20.28
C GLY A 478 -26.38 1.12 21.58
N LYS A 479 -25.59 0.91 22.64
CA LYS A 479 -25.77 1.58 23.95
C LYS A 479 -25.58 3.09 23.86
N ASN A 480 -24.64 3.55 23.03
CA ASN A 480 -24.25 4.94 22.90
C ASN A 480 -24.62 5.55 21.52
N HIS A 481 -25.70 5.11 20.88
CA HIS A 481 -26.00 5.43 19.46
C HIS A 481 -26.09 6.93 19.13
N ASP A 482 -26.35 7.78 20.11
CA ASP A 482 -26.38 9.24 19.92
C ASP A 482 -25.03 9.80 19.47
N VAL A 483 -23.91 9.14 19.81
CA VAL A 483 -22.56 9.57 19.41
C VAL A 483 -22.29 9.35 17.93
N LEU A 484 -23.10 8.52 17.25
CA LEU A 484 -22.96 8.25 15.81
C LEU A 484 -23.54 9.37 14.94
N LYS A 485 -24.32 10.28 15.53
CA LYS A 485 -24.88 11.41 14.79
C LYS A 485 -23.75 12.32 14.28
N ASP A 486 -23.66 12.45 12.97
CA ASP A 486 -22.62 13.25 12.28
C ASP A 486 -21.17 12.81 12.62
N SER A 487 -21.00 11.56 13.07
CA SER A 487 -19.71 10.98 13.46
C SER A 487 -18.85 10.62 12.25
N PRO A 488 -17.53 10.90 12.28
CA PRO A 488 -16.58 10.39 11.28
C PRO A 488 -16.42 8.86 11.26
N LEU A 489 -17.06 8.13 12.18
CA LEU A 489 -17.03 6.66 12.20
C LEU A 489 -18.13 6.04 11.32
N SER A 490 -19.14 6.83 10.94
CA SER A 490 -20.42 6.28 10.49
C SER A 490 -20.33 5.53 9.16
N ASP A 491 -19.50 6.00 8.23
CA ASP A 491 -19.26 5.36 6.94
C ASP A 491 -18.61 3.98 7.11
N SER A 492 -17.50 3.89 7.85
CA SER A 492 -16.85 2.61 8.15
C SER A 492 -17.77 1.67 8.94
N LEU A 493 -18.52 2.16 9.92
CA LEU A 493 -19.51 1.35 10.64
C LEU A 493 -20.63 0.87 9.70
N GLY A 494 -21.01 1.68 8.70
CA GLY A 494 -21.91 1.30 7.62
C GLY A 494 -21.35 0.16 6.76
N ASN A 495 -20.09 0.26 6.34
CA ASN A 495 -19.39 -0.77 5.58
C ASN A 495 -19.28 -2.09 6.36
N ILE A 496 -18.91 -2.04 7.64
CA ILE A 496 -18.87 -3.21 8.53
C ILE A 496 -20.26 -3.85 8.61
N THR A 497 -21.31 -3.04 8.81
CA THR A 497 -22.70 -3.52 8.87
C THR A 497 -23.14 -4.16 7.56
N ALA A 498 -22.74 -3.58 6.43
CA ALA A 498 -23.03 -4.10 5.10
C ALA A 498 -22.31 -5.43 4.84
N GLU A 499 -21.04 -5.58 5.24
CA GLU A 499 -20.29 -6.83 5.12
C GLU A 499 -20.89 -7.94 6.00
N TYR A 500 -21.25 -7.62 7.25
CA TYR A 500 -21.85 -8.54 8.22
C TYR A 500 -23.38 -8.65 8.09
N MET A 501 -23.97 -8.30 6.94
CA MET A 501 -25.42 -8.22 6.76
C MET A 501 -26.15 -9.56 6.99
N ARG A 502 -25.50 -10.70 6.73
CA ARG A 502 -26.07 -12.02 7.08
C ARG A 502 -26.23 -12.18 8.59
N ASP A 503 -25.26 -11.74 9.36
CA ASP A 503 -25.23 -11.76 10.83
C ASP A 503 -26.23 -10.75 11.41
N VAL A 504 -26.37 -9.58 10.78
CA VAL A 504 -27.38 -8.57 11.16
C VAL A 504 -28.80 -9.12 10.93
N GLN A 505 -29.07 -9.72 9.76
CA GLN A 505 -30.37 -10.35 9.49
C GLN A 505 -30.62 -11.56 10.39
N ASP A 506 -29.57 -12.32 10.76
CA ASP A 506 -29.66 -13.41 11.74
C ASP A 506 -30.06 -12.87 13.11
N GLY A 507 -29.41 -11.80 13.58
CA GLY A 507 -29.68 -11.19 14.88
C GLY A 507 -31.07 -10.57 14.99
N MET A 508 -31.62 -10.09 13.89
CA MET A 508 -32.99 -9.57 13.79
C MET A 508 -34.05 -10.67 13.61
N ASN A 509 -33.63 -11.93 13.39
CA ASN A 509 -34.55 -13.03 13.13
C ASN A 509 -35.06 -13.68 14.44
N SER A 510 -36.37 -13.93 14.52
CA SER A 510 -37.01 -14.61 15.66
C SER A 510 -37.33 -16.09 15.42
N GLY A 511 -37.02 -16.62 14.22
CA GLY A 511 -37.50 -17.94 13.77
C GLY A 511 -36.45 -19.04 13.62
N ARG A 512 -35.36 -18.80 12.88
CA ARG A 512 -34.31 -19.80 12.55
C ARG A 512 -32.96 -19.16 12.24
N PRO A 513 -31.82 -19.80 12.57
CA PRO A 513 -30.50 -19.28 12.19
C PRO A 513 -30.35 -19.10 10.68
N ILE A 514 -29.66 -18.03 10.29
CA ILE A 514 -29.18 -17.73 8.95
C ILE A 514 -27.72 -18.14 8.87
N ASP A 515 -27.34 -18.85 7.81
CA ASP A 515 -25.94 -19.20 7.58
C ASP A 515 -25.13 -17.92 7.27
N THR A 516 -24.09 -17.66 8.05
CA THR A 516 -23.21 -16.48 7.95
C THR A 516 -21.94 -16.78 7.14
N TYR A 517 -21.19 -15.72 6.79
CA TYR A 517 -19.97 -15.83 5.98
C TYR A 517 -18.72 -16.06 6.85
N GLY A 518 -18.67 -17.21 7.53
CA GLY A 518 -17.57 -17.54 8.43
C GLY A 518 -18.08 -17.72 9.85
N SER A 519 -17.44 -17.05 10.80
CA SER A 519 -17.88 -17.03 12.21
C SER A 519 -19.04 -16.06 12.38
N ASN A 520 -20.04 -16.41 13.18
CA ASN A 520 -21.21 -15.56 13.43
C ASN A 520 -20.89 -14.53 14.54
N ALA A 521 -21.20 -13.25 14.31
CA ALA A 521 -21.02 -12.16 15.27
C ALA A 521 -22.04 -12.19 16.43
N ASN A 522 -22.99 -13.11 16.41
CA ASN A 522 -23.98 -13.38 17.45
C ASN A 522 -24.80 -12.13 17.84
N LEU A 523 -25.22 -11.35 16.85
CA LEU A 523 -25.88 -10.05 17.06
C LEU A 523 -27.32 -10.12 17.61
N GLY A 524 -27.90 -11.33 17.67
CA GLY A 524 -29.19 -11.60 18.34
C GLY A 524 -29.03 -12.35 19.67
N SER A 525 -27.80 -12.53 20.15
CA SER A 525 -27.52 -13.23 21.41
C SER A 525 -27.87 -12.37 22.62
N GLY A 526 -28.06 -13.02 23.78
CA GLY A 526 -28.27 -12.33 25.07
C GLY A 526 -27.03 -11.66 25.64
N ASP A 527 -25.90 -11.68 24.92
CA ASP A 527 -24.65 -11.02 25.31
C ASP A 527 -24.67 -9.52 24.97
N LEU A 528 -25.55 -9.09 24.04
CA LEU A 528 -25.79 -7.69 23.75
C LEU A 528 -26.90 -7.11 24.65
N PRO A 529 -26.85 -5.81 24.99
CA PRO A 529 -27.97 -5.14 25.65
C PRO A 529 -29.26 -5.25 24.83
N ASP A 530 -30.41 -5.39 25.51
CA ASP A 530 -31.73 -5.42 24.87
C ASP A 530 -31.91 -4.20 23.95
N GLY A 531 -32.11 -4.46 22.65
CA GLY A 531 -32.31 -3.41 21.64
C GLY A 531 -31.03 -2.83 21.02
N ALA A 532 -29.84 -3.22 21.47
CA ALA A 532 -28.57 -2.64 21.00
C ALA A 532 -28.40 -2.70 19.48
N LEU A 533 -28.75 -3.82 18.83
CA LEU A 533 -28.66 -3.93 17.37
C LEU A 533 -29.59 -2.92 16.65
N LYS A 534 -30.82 -2.74 17.13
CA LYS A 534 -31.78 -1.79 16.52
C LYS A 534 -31.33 -0.35 16.73
N ASP A 535 -30.88 -0.04 17.94
CA ASP A 535 -30.37 1.28 18.29
C ASP A 535 -29.09 1.62 17.50
N PHE A 536 -28.19 0.65 17.32
CA PHE A 536 -27.01 0.78 16.48
C PHE A 536 -27.38 1.09 15.03
N LEU A 537 -28.29 0.29 14.43
CA LEU A 537 -28.78 0.51 13.07
C LEU A 537 -29.43 1.90 12.92
N ALA A 538 -30.27 2.30 13.88
CA ALA A 538 -30.89 3.62 13.89
C ALA A 538 -29.88 4.77 14.05
N GLY A 539 -28.76 4.53 14.75
CA GLY A 539 -27.65 5.47 14.90
C GLY A 539 -26.85 5.63 13.62
N VAL A 540 -26.31 4.53 13.09
CA VAL A 540 -25.43 4.51 11.91
C VAL A 540 -26.16 4.91 10.63
N GLY A 541 -27.42 4.50 10.47
CA GLY A 541 -28.21 4.82 9.28
C GLY A 541 -28.67 6.28 9.17
N LYS A 542 -28.32 7.15 10.14
CA LYS A 542 -28.48 8.60 9.99
C LYS A 542 -27.48 9.18 8.99
N ASP A 543 -26.35 8.51 8.78
CA ASP A 543 -25.41 8.86 7.74
C ASP A 543 -25.90 8.33 6.38
N PRO A 544 -26.02 9.19 5.34
CA PRO A 544 -26.55 8.78 4.05
C PRO A 544 -25.74 7.71 3.32
N ASP A 545 -24.41 7.75 3.44
CA ASP A 545 -23.51 6.84 2.73
C ASP A 545 -23.53 5.46 3.43
N ALA A 546 -23.46 5.46 4.76
CA ALA A 546 -23.65 4.26 5.58
C ALA A 546 -25.01 3.60 5.33
N TYR A 547 -26.09 4.38 5.31
CA TYR A 547 -27.42 3.90 4.98
C TYR A 547 -27.48 3.28 3.58
N GLY A 548 -26.86 3.94 2.60
CA GLY A 548 -26.76 3.42 1.23
C GLY A 548 -26.08 2.06 1.17
N ALA A 549 -24.94 1.90 1.85
CA ALA A 549 -24.21 0.62 1.94
C ALA A 549 -25.07 -0.48 2.58
N ILE A 550 -25.69 -0.17 3.72
CA ILE A 550 -26.54 -1.10 4.49
C ILE A 550 -27.73 -1.59 3.64
N ILE A 551 -28.47 -0.69 3.00
CA ILE A 551 -29.65 -1.05 2.22
C ILE A 551 -29.29 -1.86 0.98
N ASN A 552 -28.22 -1.49 0.28
CA ASN A 552 -27.77 -2.24 -0.89
C ASN A 552 -27.36 -3.66 -0.52
N SER A 553 -26.61 -3.82 0.58
CA SER A 553 -26.24 -5.15 1.08
C SER A 553 -27.46 -5.94 1.56
N GLN A 554 -28.36 -5.31 2.32
CA GLN A 554 -29.59 -5.94 2.79
C GLN A 554 -30.41 -6.51 1.64
N GLN A 555 -30.62 -5.74 0.57
CA GLN A 555 -31.36 -6.19 -0.61
C GLN A 555 -30.68 -7.38 -1.30
N ALA A 556 -29.35 -7.33 -1.45
CA ALA A 556 -28.58 -8.41 -2.05
C ALA A 556 -28.68 -9.70 -1.22
N VAL A 557 -28.43 -9.62 0.09
CA VAL A 557 -28.51 -10.77 1.01
C VAL A 557 -29.92 -11.34 1.07
N THR A 558 -30.95 -10.51 1.22
CA THR A 558 -32.34 -11.00 1.25
C THR A 558 -32.72 -11.68 -0.06
N THR A 559 -32.25 -11.17 -1.21
CA THR A 559 -32.46 -11.82 -2.52
C THR A 559 -31.77 -13.19 -2.57
N GLU A 560 -30.55 -13.31 -2.05
CA GLU A 560 -29.83 -14.57 -1.96
C GLU A 560 -30.56 -15.58 -1.07
N LEU A 561 -30.99 -15.16 0.12
CA LEU A 561 -31.75 -16.01 1.05
C LEU A 561 -33.08 -16.51 0.45
N ILE A 562 -33.79 -15.68 -0.30
CA ILE A 562 -35.00 -16.09 -1.03
C ILE A 562 -34.65 -17.14 -2.09
N ASN A 563 -33.58 -16.91 -2.86
CA ASN A 563 -33.13 -17.85 -3.88
C ASN A 563 -32.75 -19.20 -3.28
N ASP A 564 -32.06 -19.22 -2.14
CA ASP A 564 -31.72 -20.44 -1.40
C ASP A 564 -32.97 -21.23 -1.02
N VAL A 565 -34.00 -20.55 -0.51
CA VAL A 565 -35.30 -21.18 -0.18
C VAL A 565 -35.93 -21.84 -1.40
N TYR A 566 -35.88 -21.20 -2.58
CA TYR A 566 -36.42 -21.77 -3.81
C TYR A 566 -35.60 -22.95 -4.36
N GLN A 567 -34.27 -22.90 -4.25
CA GLN A 567 -33.39 -24.00 -4.64
C GLN A 567 -33.62 -25.22 -3.74
N ASP A 568 -33.82 -24.99 -2.45
CA ASP A 568 -34.01 -26.01 -1.42
C ASP A 568 -35.48 -26.23 -1.03
N LYS A 569 -36.43 -25.92 -1.91
CA LYS A 569 -37.88 -25.98 -1.62
C LYS A 569 -38.37 -27.29 -0.98
N ALA A 570 -37.67 -28.40 -1.23
CA ALA A 570 -38.00 -29.72 -0.67
C ALA A 570 -37.69 -29.85 0.83
N LYS A 571 -36.89 -28.93 1.41
CA LYS A 571 -36.56 -28.87 2.83
C LYS A 571 -37.63 -28.16 3.67
N PHE A 572 -38.61 -27.50 3.03
CA PHE A 572 -39.58 -26.64 3.71
C PHE A 572 -41.01 -27.15 3.55
N ASP A 573 -41.75 -27.22 4.66
CA ASP A 573 -43.15 -27.63 4.68
C ASP A 573 -44.04 -26.60 3.95
N GLU A 574 -43.72 -25.32 4.08
CA GLU A 574 -44.40 -24.22 3.39
C GLU A 574 -43.39 -23.14 2.95
N VAL A 575 -43.07 -23.12 1.65
CA VAL A 575 -42.10 -22.19 1.04
C VAL A 575 -42.49 -20.72 1.26
N SER A 576 -43.78 -20.38 1.22
CA SER A 576 -44.26 -19.00 1.44
C SER A 576 -43.98 -18.49 2.85
N VAL A 577 -44.10 -19.35 3.86
CA VAL A 577 -43.80 -18.99 5.26
C VAL A 577 -42.29 -18.76 5.41
N GLU A 578 -41.47 -19.63 4.83
CA GLU A 578 -40.01 -19.47 4.92
C GLU A 578 -39.53 -18.23 4.17
N VAL A 579 -40.07 -17.95 2.98
CA VAL A 579 -39.79 -16.68 2.27
C VAL A 579 -40.19 -15.47 3.14
N GLY A 580 -41.34 -15.52 3.82
CA GLY A 580 -41.74 -14.50 4.78
C GLY A 580 -40.69 -14.30 5.88
N ASN A 581 -40.24 -15.39 6.49
CA ASN A 581 -39.20 -15.36 7.54
C ASN A 581 -37.87 -14.77 7.05
N ARG A 582 -37.48 -15.00 5.78
CA ARG A 582 -36.25 -14.42 5.19
C ARG A 582 -36.39 -12.95 4.82
N VAL A 583 -37.62 -12.48 4.57
CA VAL A 583 -37.90 -11.09 4.20
C VAL A 583 -38.09 -10.19 5.43
N THR A 584 -38.68 -10.70 6.51
CA THR A 584 -39.02 -9.90 7.70
C THR A 584 -37.83 -9.13 8.28
N PRO A 585 -36.66 -9.74 8.54
CA PRO A 585 -35.49 -9.00 9.04
C PRO A 585 -35.06 -7.88 8.10
N GLY A 586 -34.99 -8.16 6.79
CA GLY A 586 -34.63 -7.17 5.78
C GLY A 586 -35.62 -6.00 5.70
N ALA A 587 -36.92 -6.27 5.88
CA ALA A 587 -37.95 -5.25 5.89
C ALA A 587 -37.92 -4.38 7.17
N GLU A 588 -37.56 -4.96 8.31
CA GLU A 588 -37.34 -4.20 9.56
C GLU A 588 -36.13 -3.28 9.42
N ILE A 589 -34.99 -3.79 8.91
CA ILE A 589 -33.79 -2.98 8.64
C ILE A 589 -34.14 -1.81 7.72
N ALA A 590 -34.83 -2.06 6.60
CA ALA A 590 -35.22 -0.98 5.68
C ALA A 590 -36.24 0.03 6.28
N GLY A 591 -36.96 -0.36 7.33
CA GLY A 591 -38.00 0.46 7.97
C GLY A 591 -37.55 1.23 9.21
N ASP A 592 -36.51 0.77 9.92
CA ASP A 592 -36.01 1.33 11.18
C ASP A 592 -35.17 2.62 11.01
N HIS A 593 -35.02 3.12 9.78
CA HIS A 593 -34.25 4.33 9.45
C HIS A 593 -35.11 5.59 9.14
N GLY A 594 -36.39 5.60 9.56
CA GLY A 594 -37.39 6.65 9.27
C GLY A 594 -37.69 7.63 10.39
#